data_AF-A0A318YRH3-F1
#
_entry.id   AF-A0A318YRH3-F1
#
_cell.length_a   1.000
_cell.length_b   1.000
_cell.length_c   1.000
_cell.angle_alpha   90.00
_cell.angle_beta   90.00
_cell.angle_gamma   90.00
#
_symmetry.space_group_name_H-M   'P 1'
#
loop_
_entity.id
_entity.type
_entity.pdbx_description
1 polymer ?
#
loop_
_entity_poly.entity_id
_entity_poly.type
_entity_poly.pdbx_seq_one_letter_code
_entity_poly.pdbx_strand_id
1 'polypeptide(L)'
;MESVHKILASARAAPYGNLLPAGDDLFLSVAEAVQDHMSNYDASHDFNHILRVLALSQRILSAEYNTTKTYDPTVVLLSALLHDVNDKKYAPPVIEGQQQTSKVTLVLQQAGASAALAARVEEVVNHVSYSSEIKDPKKVLSVIQQHPELAIVQDADRIDAIGAIGIGRTFTFTGAKLAGASMQNSREHIDDKLEKLEGMMKTATGRQMARDRTERLTIFKKWWDEETMMVGV
;
A
#
# COMPACT_ATOMS: atom_id res chain seq x y z
N MET A 1 14.77 6.95 7.44
CA MET A 1 14.21 7.06 8.80
C MET A 1 13.56 8.39 9.18
N GLU A 2 14.10 9.58 8.86
CA GLU A 2 13.50 10.88 9.25
C GLU A 2 12.00 11.01 8.88
N SER A 3 11.62 10.60 7.67
CA SER A 3 10.21 10.60 7.23
C SER A 3 9.32 9.70 8.08
N VAL A 4 9.83 8.55 8.55
CA VAL A 4 9.10 7.64 9.43
C VAL A 4 8.79 8.34 10.75
N HIS A 5 9.77 9.00 11.37
CA HIS A 5 9.56 9.78 12.59
C HIS A 5 8.50 10.89 12.40
N LYS A 6 8.53 11.62 11.27
CA LYS A 6 7.51 12.64 10.98
C LYS A 6 6.10 12.05 10.87
N ILE A 7 5.97 10.90 10.20
CA ILE A 7 4.68 10.23 10.05
C ILE A 7 4.18 9.69 11.40
N LEU A 8 5.06 9.09 12.21
CA LEU A 8 4.71 8.61 13.55
C LEU A 8 4.33 9.77 14.48
N ALA A 9 5.05 10.89 14.45
CA ALA A 9 4.66 12.09 15.20
C ALA A 9 3.26 12.60 14.80
N SER A 10 2.94 12.61 13.50
CA SER A 10 1.58 12.92 13.02
C SER A 10 0.55 11.92 13.54
N ALA A 11 0.86 10.62 13.52
CA ALA A 11 -0.02 9.57 14.03
C ALA A 11 -0.27 9.69 15.54
N ARG A 12 0.74 10.08 16.33
CA ARG A 12 0.63 10.34 17.78
C ARG A 12 -0.26 11.54 18.10
N ALA A 13 -0.24 12.56 17.25
CA ALA A 13 -1.08 13.74 17.39
C ALA A 13 -2.51 13.54 16.87
N ALA A 14 -2.80 12.42 16.19
CA ALA A 14 -4.11 12.11 15.64
C ALA A 14 -5.12 11.68 16.74
N PRO A 15 -6.44 11.69 16.47
CA PRO A 15 -7.47 11.31 17.44
C PRO A 15 -7.33 9.91 18.05
N TYR A 16 -6.62 9.00 17.37
CA TYR A 16 -6.35 7.63 17.82
C TYR A 16 -4.96 7.47 18.46
N GLY A 17 -4.18 8.54 18.60
CA GLY A 17 -2.77 8.47 18.99
C GLY A 17 -2.53 7.84 20.36
N ASN A 18 -3.53 7.90 21.25
CA ASN A 18 -3.52 7.26 22.56
C ASN A 18 -3.67 5.73 22.52
N LEU A 19 -4.12 5.15 21.39
CA LEU A 19 -4.22 3.71 21.19
C LEU A 19 -2.93 3.07 20.65
N LEU A 20 -1.98 3.89 20.21
CA LEU A 20 -0.68 3.40 19.76
C LEU A 20 0.19 2.93 20.96
N PRO A 21 1.10 1.96 20.78
CA PRO A 21 2.02 1.50 21.85
C PRO A 21 2.82 2.64 22.46
N ALA A 22 3.27 2.57 23.72
CA ALA A 22 3.89 3.74 24.38
C ALA A 22 5.13 4.33 23.66
N GLY A 23 5.91 3.49 22.97
CA GLY A 23 7.09 3.89 22.20
C GLY A 23 6.95 3.60 20.70
N ASP A 24 7.89 4.12 19.93
CA ASP A 24 7.95 3.93 18.47
C ASP A 24 8.89 2.79 18.04
N ASP A 25 9.59 2.15 18.98
CA ASP A 25 10.63 1.13 18.72
C ASP A 25 10.15 0.02 17.77
N LEU A 26 8.93 -0.47 17.98
CA LEU A 26 8.31 -1.49 17.12
C LEU A 26 8.19 -1.00 15.67
N PHE A 27 7.68 0.22 15.45
CA PHE A 27 7.50 0.77 14.10
C PHE A 27 8.84 1.10 13.45
N LEU A 28 9.80 1.62 14.21
CA LEU A 28 11.12 1.98 13.72
C LEU A 28 11.91 0.73 13.32
N SER A 29 11.93 -0.30 14.17
CA SER A 29 12.59 -1.58 13.86
C SER A 29 12.00 -2.25 12.61
N VAL A 30 10.67 -2.26 12.48
CA VAL A 30 10.00 -2.77 11.28
C VAL A 30 10.35 -1.93 10.05
N ALA A 31 10.33 -0.60 10.17
CA ALA A 31 10.64 0.28 9.05
C ALA A 31 12.11 0.16 8.58
N GLU A 32 13.06 -0.04 9.50
CA GLU A 32 14.46 -0.33 9.18
C GLU A 32 14.59 -1.66 8.42
N ALA A 33 13.97 -2.73 8.93
CA ALA A 33 13.97 -4.03 8.27
C ALA A 33 13.34 -3.98 6.86
N VAL A 34 12.29 -3.18 6.67
CA VAL A 34 11.68 -2.95 5.36
C VAL A 34 12.58 -2.11 4.46
N GLN A 35 13.21 -1.05 4.98
CA GLN A 35 14.14 -0.22 4.22
C GLN A 35 15.32 -1.04 3.68
N ASP A 36 15.92 -1.86 4.53
CA ASP A 36 17.01 -2.78 4.16
C ASP A 36 16.55 -3.85 3.18
N HIS A 37 15.30 -4.32 3.30
CA HIS A 37 14.76 -5.26 2.33
C HIS A 37 14.57 -4.62 0.95
N MET A 38 14.00 -3.41 0.91
CA MET A 38 13.64 -2.68 -0.30
C MET A 38 14.86 -2.15 -1.07
N SER A 39 16.04 -2.02 -0.43
CA SER A 39 17.27 -1.61 -1.11
C SER A 39 17.72 -2.58 -2.23
N ASN A 40 17.12 -3.77 -2.30
CA ASN A 40 17.38 -4.78 -3.32
C ASN A 40 16.44 -4.67 -4.54
N TYR A 41 15.49 -3.73 -4.54
CA TYR A 41 14.48 -3.54 -5.59
C TYR A 41 14.71 -2.26 -6.38
N ASP A 42 14.08 -2.16 -7.57
CA ASP A 42 14.19 -0.99 -8.42
C ASP A 42 13.31 0.18 -7.95
N ALA A 43 13.48 1.34 -8.60
CA ALA A 43 12.83 2.60 -8.24
C ALA A 43 11.29 2.59 -8.28
N SER A 44 10.65 1.60 -8.92
CA SER A 44 9.18 1.54 -8.98
C SER A 44 8.52 0.98 -7.71
N HIS A 45 9.30 0.25 -6.90
CA HIS A 45 8.92 -0.32 -5.60
C HIS A 45 9.97 0.04 -4.54
N ASP A 46 10.35 1.32 -4.48
CA ASP A 46 11.32 1.80 -3.53
C ASP A 46 10.70 2.06 -2.14
N PHE A 47 11.56 2.26 -1.13
CA PHE A 47 11.09 2.58 0.22
C PHE A 47 10.23 3.86 0.27
N ASN A 48 10.37 4.78 -0.70
CA ASN A 48 9.52 5.97 -0.77
C ASN A 48 8.06 5.63 -1.07
N HIS A 49 7.78 4.59 -1.86
CA HIS A 49 6.41 4.07 -2.01
C HIS A 49 5.83 3.65 -0.67
N ILE A 50 6.56 2.85 0.13
CA ILE A 50 6.14 2.44 1.47
C ILE A 50 5.85 3.66 2.36
N LEU A 51 6.73 4.68 2.34
CA LEU A 51 6.53 5.90 3.14
C LEU A 51 5.27 6.68 2.72
N ARG A 52 4.97 6.77 1.42
CA ARG A 52 3.75 7.43 0.95
C ARG A 52 2.51 6.64 1.34
N VAL A 53 2.52 5.31 1.21
CA VAL A 53 1.41 4.45 1.65
C VAL A 53 1.19 4.54 3.16
N LEU A 54 2.26 4.59 3.95
CA LEU A 54 2.18 4.80 5.40
C LEU A 54 1.55 6.15 5.74
N ALA A 55 2.00 7.24 5.09
CA ALA A 55 1.44 8.57 5.30
C ALA A 55 -0.04 8.66 4.86
N LEU A 56 -0.40 8.02 3.75
CA LEU A 56 -1.78 7.94 3.27
C LEU A 56 -2.66 7.14 4.22
N SER A 57 -2.18 6.00 4.71
CA SER A 57 -2.88 5.16 5.69
C SER A 57 -3.15 5.94 6.98
N GLN A 58 -2.14 6.66 7.49
CA GLN A 58 -2.25 7.54 8.66
C GLN A 58 -3.32 8.62 8.45
N ARG A 59 -3.31 9.27 7.27
CA ARG A 59 -4.28 10.34 6.95
C ARG A 59 -5.71 9.82 6.82
N ILE A 60 -5.91 8.70 6.12
CA ILE A 60 -7.22 8.09 5.96
C ILE A 60 -7.75 7.64 7.32
N LEU A 61 -6.92 6.95 8.12
CA LEU A 61 -7.30 6.52 9.46
C LEU A 61 -7.73 7.69 10.36
N SER A 62 -7.00 8.81 10.33
CA SER A 62 -7.32 10.00 11.13
C SER A 62 -8.70 10.58 10.78
N ALA A 63 -9.04 10.60 9.48
CA ALA A 63 -10.34 11.07 9.01
C ALA A 63 -11.48 10.08 9.29
N GLU A 64 -11.20 8.77 9.28
CA GLU A 64 -12.21 7.71 9.48
C GLU A 64 -12.37 7.28 10.96
N TYR A 65 -11.54 7.76 11.88
CA TYR A 65 -11.49 7.24 13.26
C TYR A 65 -12.79 7.40 14.04
N ASN A 66 -13.50 8.52 13.88
CA ASN A 66 -14.77 8.79 14.58
C ASN A 66 -16.00 8.28 13.82
N THR A 67 -15.82 7.35 12.88
CA THR A 67 -16.94 6.73 12.16
C THR A 67 -17.50 5.55 12.97
N THR A 68 -18.49 4.84 12.41
CA THR A 68 -19.08 3.66 13.05
C THR A 68 -18.14 2.44 13.11
N LYS A 69 -16.97 2.50 12.46
CA LYS A 69 -16.00 1.41 12.40
C LYS A 69 -14.85 1.68 13.36
N THR A 70 -14.51 0.67 14.16
CA THR A 70 -13.32 0.69 15.01
C THR A 70 -12.13 0.17 14.22
N TYR A 71 -10.99 0.85 14.32
CA TYR A 71 -9.73 0.48 13.68
C TYR A 71 -8.64 0.35 14.75
N ASP A 72 -7.77 -0.64 14.61
CA ASP A 72 -6.53 -0.75 15.36
C ASP A 72 -5.42 0.04 14.63
N PRO A 73 -4.99 1.20 15.14
CA PRO A 73 -3.99 2.02 14.46
C PRO A 73 -2.63 1.33 14.35
N THR A 74 -2.30 0.44 15.29
CA THR A 74 -1.05 -0.31 15.27
C THR A 74 -1.03 -1.26 14.07
N VAL A 75 -2.14 -1.98 13.85
CA VAL A 75 -2.29 -2.88 12.70
C VAL A 75 -2.25 -2.09 11.39
N VAL A 76 -2.94 -0.95 11.28
CA VAL A 76 -2.92 -0.11 10.07
C VAL A 76 -1.49 0.31 9.70
N LEU A 77 -0.73 0.86 10.65
CA LEU A 77 0.60 1.40 10.37
C LEU A 77 1.61 0.29 10.06
N LEU A 78 1.56 -0.83 10.79
CA LEU A 78 2.44 -1.98 10.53
C LEU A 78 2.12 -2.64 9.18
N SER A 79 0.83 -2.84 8.88
CA SER A 79 0.41 -3.38 7.59
C SER A 79 0.82 -2.46 6.44
N ALA A 80 0.74 -1.14 6.59
CA ALA A 80 1.22 -0.20 5.58
C ALA A 80 2.74 -0.28 5.36
N LEU A 81 3.54 -0.45 6.43
CA LEU A 81 4.99 -0.67 6.32
C LEU A 81 5.33 -1.99 5.61
N LEU A 82 4.52 -3.03 5.83
CA LEU A 82 4.84 -4.40 5.43
C LEU A 82 4.12 -4.87 4.15
N HIS A 83 3.17 -4.11 3.60
CA HIS A 83 2.26 -4.59 2.55
C HIS A 83 2.96 -5.11 1.28
N ASP A 84 4.12 -4.51 0.93
CA ASP A 84 4.89 -4.84 -0.28
C ASP A 84 6.10 -5.75 0.02
N VAL A 85 6.20 -6.28 1.25
CA VAL A 85 7.19 -7.31 1.59
C VAL A 85 6.73 -8.65 1.00
N ASN A 86 7.34 -9.02 -0.13
CA ASN A 86 6.90 -10.19 -0.90
C ASN A 86 7.35 -11.52 -0.27
N ASP A 87 6.42 -12.24 0.33
CA ASP A 87 6.65 -13.54 0.98
C ASP A 87 7.08 -14.64 0.00
N LYS A 88 6.64 -14.57 -1.27
CA LYS A 88 6.83 -15.64 -2.27
C LYS A 88 8.27 -15.84 -2.76
N LYS A 89 9.14 -14.83 -2.65
CA LYS A 89 10.53 -14.93 -3.15
C LYS A 89 11.50 -15.50 -2.11
N TYR A 90 11.07 -15.63 -0.86
CA TYR A 90 11.92 -16.01 0.28
C TYR A 90 11.31 -17.06 1.19
N ALA A 91 10.22 -17.72 0.81
CA ALA A 91 9.80 -18.95 1.45
C ALA A 91 11.01 -19.91 1.48
N PRO A 92 11.61 -20.26 2.64
CA PRO A 92 12.55 -21.39 2.68
C PRO A 92 11.94 -22.62 2.01
N PRO A 93 12.73 -23.61 1.55
CA PRO A 93 12.17 -24.85 1.02
C PRO A 93 11.17 -25.42 2.03
N VAL A 94 9.98 -25.78 1.57
CA VAL A 94 8.93 -26.37 2.40
C VAL A 94 9.50 -27.64 3.03
N ILE A 95 9.68 -27.64 4.36
CA ILE A 95 10.03 -28.84 5.12
C ILE A 95 8.70 -29.50 5.49
N GLU A 96 8.45 -30.71 4.99
CA GLU A 96 7.23 -31.47 5.31
C GLU A 96 7.02 -31.53 6.83
N GLY A 97 5.84 -31.09 7.28
CA GLY A 97 5.45 -31.10 8.69
C GLY A 97 5.79 -29.85 9.50
N GLN A 98 6.47 -28.83 8.93
CA GLN A 98 6.70 -27.54 9.59
C GLN A 98 5.84 -26.44 8.96
N GLN A 99 5.12 -25.71 9.81
CA GLN A 99 4.41 -24.51 9.39
C GLN A 99 5.44 -23.42 9.11
N GLN A 100 5.55 -23.02 7.85
CA GLN A 100 6.49 -22.00 7.43
C GLN A 100 6.07 -20.64 7.98
N THR A 101 6.87 -20.07 8.88
CA THR A 101 6.65 -18.70 9.37
C THR A 101 6.95 -17.72 8.24
N SER A 102 5.98 -16.86 7.91
CA SER A 102 6.18 -15.83 6.88
C SER A 102 7.24 -14.80 7.31
N LYS A 103 7.82 -14.13 6.32
CA LYS A 103 8.80 -13.07 6.59
C LYS A 103 8.19 -11.91 7.39
N VAL A 104 6.91 -11.60 7.12
CA VAL A 104 6.14 -10.58 7.85
C VAL A 104 6.11 -10.92 9.34
N THR A 105 5.75 -12.15 9.67
CA THR A 105 5.67 -12.60 11.07
C THR A 105 7.05 -12.64 11.73
N LEU A 106 8.10 -13.05 11.02
CA LEU A 106 9.48 -13.01 11.54
C LEU A 106 9.94 -11.58 11.86
N VAL A 107 9.75 -10.63 10.94
CA VAL A 107 10.12 -9.22 11.14
C VAL A 107 9.38 -8.63 12.34
N LEU A 108 8.09 -8.91 12.46
CA LEU A 108 7.27 -8.44 13.58
C LEU A 108 7.73 -9.03 14.92
N GLN A 109 7.99 -10.34 14.98
CA GLN A 109 8.47 -10.99 16.20
C GLN A 109 9.85 -10.49 16.63
N GLN A 110 10.76 -10.29 15.67
CA GLN A 110 12.09 -9.72 15.94
C GLN A 110 12.01 -8.29 16.46
N ALA A 111 11.02 -7.52 16.00
CA ALA A 111 10.73 -6.17 16.50
C ALA A 111 9.93 -6.16 17.83
N GLY A 112 9.65 -7.33 18.42
CA GLY A 112 8.98 -7.46 19.72
C GLY A 112 7.45 -7.51 19.67
N ALA A 113 6.84 -7.70 18.51
CA ALA A 113 5.40 -7.88 18.40
C ALA A 113 4.93 -9.20 19.03
N SER A 114 3.75 -9.19 19.65
CA SER A 114 3.09 -10.41 20.10
C SER A 114 2.67 -11.28 18.91
N ALA A 115 2.55 -12.59 19.12
CA ALA A 115 2.07 -13.52 18.09
C ALA A 115 0.68 -13.15 17.54
N ALA A 116 -0.21 -12.63 18.41
CA ALA A 116 -1.54 -12.19 18.01
C ALA A 116 -1.50 -10.95 17.10
N LEU A 117 -0.62 -9.98 17.41
CA LEU A 117 -0.43 -8.80 16.56
C LEU A 117 0.17 -9.20 15.21
N ALA A 118 1.19 -10.07 15.22
CA ALA A 118 1.82 -10.58 14.00
C ALA A 118 0.80 -11.26 13.07
N ALA A 119 -0.02 -12.16 13.60
CA ALA A 119 -1.06 -12.85 12.83
C ALA A 119 -2.09 -11.89 12.22
N ARG A 120 -2.52 -10.85 12.97
CA ARG A 120 -3.46 -9.84 12.44
C ARG A 120 -2.84 -9.02 11.32
N VAL A 121 -1.60 -8.56 11.48
CA VAL A 121 -0.88 -7.78 10.46
C VAL A 121 -0.64 -8.62 9.21
N GLU A 122 -0.26 -9.89 9.38
CA GLU A 122 -0.07 -10.85 8.30
C GLU A 122 -1.35 -11.08 7.49
N GLU A 123 -2.49 -11.32 8.16
CA GLU A 123 -3.78 -11.50 7.45
C GLU A 123 -4.15 -10.27 6.63
N VAL A 124 -3.92 -9.06 7.17
CA VAL A 124 -4.15 -7.81 6.43
C VAL A 124 -3.21 -7.71 5.22
N VAL A 125 -1.89 -7.85 5.43
CA VAL A 125 -0.87 -7.72 4.37
C VAL A 125 -1.15 -8.66 3.21
N ASN A 126 -1.50 -9.92 3.49
CA ASN A 126 -1.78 -10.94 2.48
C ASN A 126 -2.94 -10.60 1.53
N HIS A 127 -3.79 -9.64 1.91
CA HIS A 127 -4.97 -9.24 1.14
C HIS A 127 -4.90 -7.79 0.64
N VAL A 128 -3.79 -7.06 0.79
CA VAL A 128 -3.68 -5.66 0.32
C VAL A 128 -3.68 -5.59 -1.21
N SER A 129 -2.90 -6.44 -1.88
CA SER A 129 -2.61 -6.27 -3.31
C SER A 129 -3.85 -6.30 -4.21
N TYR A 130 -3.83 -5.49 -5.28
CA TYR A 130 -4.87 -5.50 -6.33
C TYR A 130 -5.15 -6.92 -6.86
N SER A 131 -4.10 -7.70 -7.14
CA SER A 131 -4.23 -9.06 -7.67
C SER A 131 -4.94 -10.02 -6.71
N SER A 132 -4.74 -9.85 -5.39
CA SER A 132 -5.44 -10.66 -4.39
C SER A 132 -6.94 -10.38 -4.39
N GLU A 133 -7.35 -9.12 -4.53
CA GLU A 133 -8.76 -8.74 -4.58
C GLU A 133 -9.43 -9.20 -5.87
N ILE A 134 -8.80 -9.01 -7.04
CA ILE A 134 -9.39 -9.46 -8.31
C ILE A 134 -9.55 -10.97 -8.34
N LYS A 135 -8.64 -11.73 -7.73
CA LYS A 135 -8.70 -13.19 -7.67
C LYS A 135 -9.89 -13.68 -6.84
N ASP A 136 -10.17 -13.07 -5.69
CA ASP A 136 -11.30 -13.44 -4.83
C ASP A 136 -11.87 -12.23 -4.08
N PRO A 137 -12.78 -11.46 -4.71
CA PRO A 137 -13.37 -10.28 -4.09
C PRO A 137 -14.18 -10.61 -2.83
N LYS A 138 -14.82 -11.80 -2.79
CA LYS A 138 -15.64 -12.22 -1.65
C LYS A 138 -14.79 -12.49 -0.41
N LYS A 139 -13.63 -13.12 -0.60
CA LYS A 139 -12.65 -13.32 0.47
C LYS A 139 -12.11 -11.99 0.99
N VAL A 140 -11.76 -11.03 0.13
CA VAL A 140 -11.33 -9.70 0.59
C VAL A 140 -12.42 -8.99 1.39
N LEU A 141 -13.68 -9.07 0.96
CA LEU A 141 -14.80 -8.51 1.72
C LEU A 141 -14.97 -9.15 3.10
N SER A 142 -14.83 -10.48 3.21
CA SER A 142 -14.92 -11.16 4.51
C SER A 142 -13.74 -10.82 5.43
N VAL A 143 -12.54 -10.65 4.88
CA VAL A 143 -11.38 -10.19 5.64
C VAL A 143 -11.59 -8.75 6.12
N ILE A 144 -12.12 -7.84 5.29
CA ILE A 144 -12.45 -6.46 5.73
C ILE A 144 -13.46 -6.44 6.88
N GLN A 145 -14.41 -7.38 6.92
CA GLN A 145 -15.39 -7.47 8.01
C GLN A 145 -14.73 -7.86 9.34
N GLN A 146 -13.68 -8.69 9.29
CA GLN A 146 -12.94 -9.16 10.47
C GLN A 146 -11.78 -8.21 10.85
N HIS A 147 -11.20 -7.56 9.84
CA HIS A 147 -10.01 -6.71 9.89
C HIS A 147 -10.25 -5.44 9.06
N PRO A 148 -11.02 -4.47 9.59
CA PRO A 148 -11.37 -3.25 8.87
C PRO A 148 -10.15 -2.41 8.47
N GLU A 149 -9.00 -2.62 9.11
CA GLU A 149 -7.70 -2.02 8.77
C GLU A 149 -7.29 -2.30 7.32
N LEU A 150 -7.69 -3.45 6.77
CA LEU A 150 -7.44 -3.80 5.37
C LEU A 150 -8.01 -2.75 4.42
N ALA A 151 -9.19 -2.19 4.71
CA ALA A 151 -9.79 -1.15 3.88
C ALA A 151 -8.93 0.12 3.81
N ILE A 152 -8.31 0.50 4.92
CA ILE A 152 -7.46 1.70 5.02
C ILE A 152 -6.19 1.50 4.18
N VAL A 153 -5.49 0.39 4.41
CA VAL A 153 -4.20 0.12 3.76
C VAL A 153 -4.38 -0.10 2.26
N GLN A 154 -5.44 -0.82 1.87
CA GLN A 154 -5.79 -0.98 0.46
C GLN A 154 -6.11 0.33 -0.25
N ASP A 155 -6.89 1.22 0.38
CA ASP A 155 -7.18 2.53 -0.20
C ASP A 155 -5.89 3.34 -0.34
N ALA A 156 -5.04 3.35 0.69
CA ALA A 156 -3.76 4.06 0.67
C ALA A 156 -2.83 3.59 -0.46
N ASP A 157 -2.66 2.28 -0.62
CA ASP A 157 -1.84 1.70 -1.69
C ASP A 157 -2.37 2.08 -3.08
N ARG A 158 -3.67 1.90 -3.32
CA ARG A 158 -4.29 2.26 -4.61
C ARG A 158 -4.24 3.76 -4.89
N ILE A 159 -4.39 4.60 -3.86
CA ILE A 159 -4.27 6.05 -3.99
C ILE A 159 -2.85 6.45 -4.42
N ASP A 160 -1.80 5.75 -3.97
CA ASP A 160 -0.41 5.98 -4.42
C ASP A 160 -0.16 5.49 -5.86
N ALA A 161 -1.03 4.64 -6.40
CA ALA A 161 -0.97 4.18 -7.80
C ALA A 161 -1.67 5.14 -8.79
N ILE A 162 -2.36 6.18 -8.32
CA ILE A 162 -3.08 7.16 -9.15
C ILE A 162 -2.61 8.60 -8.92
N GLY A 163 -3.06 9.52 -9.77
CA GLY A 163 -2.61 10.91 -9.78
C GLY A 163 -1.18 11.08 -10.30
N ALA A 164 -0.53 12.20 -9.97
CA ALA A 164 0.79 12.55 -10.52
C ALA A 164 1.87 11.50 -10.21
N ILE A 165 1.89 10.97 -8.97
CA ILE A 165 2.79 9.88 -8.58
C ILE A 165 2.45 8.61 -9.35
N GLY A 166 1.16 8.28 -9.48
CA GLY A 166 0.70 7.13 -10.27
C GLY A 166 1.21 7.17 -11.70
N ILE A 167 1.06 8.32 -12.38
CA ILE A 167 1.60 8.54 -13.73
C ILE A 167 3.10 8.24 -13.75
N GLY A 168 3.90 8.91 -12.90
CA GLY A 168 5.34 8.70 -12.85
C GLY A 168 5.72 7.23 -12.65
N ARG A 169 5.08 6.56 -11.67
CA ARG A 169 5.31 5.13 -11.38
C ARG A 169 4.97 4.23 -12.57
N THR A 170 3.87 4.48 -13.27
CA THR A 170 3.47 3.69 -14.43
C THR A 170 4.51 3.75 -15.56
N PHE A 171 4.97 4.95 -15.91
CA PHE A 171 6.00 5.10 -16.95
C PHE A 171 7.34 4.48 -16.51
N THR A 172 7.76 4.68 -15.25
CA THR A 172 8.98 4.06 -14.71
C THR A 172 8.90 2.53 -14.72
N PHE A 173 7.79 1.94 -14.26
CA PHE A 173 7.62 0.49 -14.21
C PHE A 173 7.59 -0.13 -15.60
N THR A 174 6.76 0.40 -16.51
CA THR A 174 6.67 -0.12 -17.89
C THR A 174 8.03 -0.07 -18.59
N GLY A 175 8.74 1.06 -18.51
CA GLY A 175 10.06 1.21 -19.13
C GLY A 175 11.12 0.29 -18.53
N ALA A 176 11.07 0.00 -17.23
CA ALA A 176 12.04 -0.87 -16.55
C ALA A 176 11.74 -2.37 -16.70
N LYS A 177 10.46 -2.77 -16.78
CA LYS A 177 10.05 -4.18 -16.66
C LYS A 177 9.53 -4.82 -17.94
N LEU A 178 9.01 -4.04 -18.89
CA LEU A 178 8.41 -4.57 -20.10
C LEU A 178 9.35 -4.29 -21.28
N ALA A 179 10.20 -5.27 -21.61
CA ALA A 179 11.15 -5.16 -22.71
C ALA A 179 10.40 -4.87 -24.03
N GLY A 180 10.76 -3.78 -24.70
CA GLY A 180 10.11 -3.34 -25.94
C GLY A 180 8.78 -2.62 -25.74
N ALA A 181 8.32 -2.40 -24.50
CA ALA A 181 7.15 -1.57 -24.26
C ALA A 181 7.44 -0.11 -24.57
N SER A 182 6.51 0.51 -25.27
CA SER A 182 6.54 1.92 -25.59
C SER A 182 5.91 2.75 -24.46
N MET A 183 6.13 4.06 -24.52
CA MET A 183 5.39 5.00 -23.68
C MET A 183 3.87 4.92 -23.91
N GLN A 184 3.43 4.53 -25.10
CA GLN A 184 2.01 4.33 -25.39
C GLN A 184 1.42 3.18 -24.56
N ASN A 185 2.19 2.13 -24.30
CA ASN A 185 1.73 1.04 -23.43
C ASN A 185 1.58 1.48 -21.97
N SER A 186 2.42 2.41 -21.50
CA SER A 186 2.22 3.07 -20.19
C SER A 186 0.92 3.87 -20.15
N ARG A 187 0.65 4.62 -21.22
CA ARG A 187 -0.59 5.39 -21.37
C ARG A 187 -1.83 4.50 -21.41
N GLU A 188 -1.80 3.37 -22.12
CA GLU A 188 -2.89 2.37 -22.17
C GLU A 188 -3.13 1.74 -20.79
N HIS A 189 -2.08 1.51 -20.00
CA HIS A 189 -2.21 0.97 -18.65
C HIS A 189 -3.04 1.87 -17.71
N ILE A 190 -3.05 3.18 -17.97
CA ILE A 190 -3.88 4.13 -17.22
C ILE A 190 -5.37 3.79 -17.41
N ASP A 191 -5.79 3.45 -18.64
CA ASP A 191 -7.17 3.08 -18.97
C ASP A 191 -7.53 1.70 -18.43
N ASP A 192 -6.63 0.75 -18.61
CA ASP A 192 -6.88 -0.65 -18.29
C ASP A 192 -6.99 -0.90 -16.79
N LYS A 193 -6.28 -0.10 -15.97
CA LYS A 193 -6.18 -0.34 -14.53
C LYS A 193 -6.39 0.91 -13.70
N LEU A 194 -5.62 1.98 -13.92
CA LEU A 194 -5.52 3.06 -12.92
C LEU A 194 -6.83 3.80 -12.70
N GLU A 195 -7.59 4.11 -13.77
CA GLU A 195 -8.89 4.78 -13.65
C GLU A 195 -9.93 3.93 -12.91
N LYS A 196 -9.82 2.59 -13.00
CA LYS A 196 -10.74 1.66 -12.32
C LYS A 196 -10.55 1.66 -10.80
N LEU A 197 -9.38 2.10 -10.30
CA LEU A 197 -9.05 2.06 -8.88
C LEU A 197 -9.95 2.98 -8.05
N GLU A 198 -10.45 4.08 -8.59
CA GLU A 198 -11.37 4.97 -7.89
C GLU A 198 -12.64 4.24 -7.41
N GLY A 199 -13.24 3.45 -8.31
CA GLY A 199 -14.44 2.67 -8.02
C GLY A 199 -14.21 1.54 -7.02
N MET A 200 -12.95 1.24 -6.69
CA MET A 200 -12.58 0.19 -5.77
C MET A 200 -12.32 0.70 -4.35
N MET A 201 -12.42 2.00 -4.07
CA MET A 201 -12.11 2.54 -2.73
C MET A 201 -13.16 2.15 -1.68
N LYS A 202 -12.68 1.73 -0.49
CA LYS A 202 -13.49 1.14 0.58
C LYS A 202 -14.01 2.20 1.55
N THR A 203 -13.19 3.20 1.85
CA THR A 203 -13.49 4.27 2.82
C THR A 203 -14.06 5.51 2.15
N ALA A 204 -14.74 6.36 2.93
CA ALA A 204 -15.30 7.60 2.38
C ALA A 204 -14.18 8.58 2.00
N THR A 205 -13.18 8.71 2.87
CA THR A 205 -11.98 9.50 2.66
C THR A 205 -11.17 8.99 1.48
N GLY A 206 -11.00 7.66 1.37
CA GLY A 206 -10.31 7.05 0.24
C GLY A 206 -10.99 7.34 -1.11
N ARG A 207 -12.33 7.22 -1.16
CA ARG A 207 -13.11 7.62 -2.35
C ARG A 207 -12.91 9.08 -2.73
N GLN A 208 -12.92 9.99 -1.76
CA GLN A 208 -12.72 11.43 -2.05
C GLN A 208 -11.31 11.69 -2.59
N MET A 209 -10.28 11.16 -1.92
CA MET A 209 -8.89 11.32 -2.34
C MET A 209 -8.62 10.70 -3.72
N ALA A 210 -9.29 9.59 -4.02
CA ALA A 210 -9.18 8.93 -5.31
C ALA A 210 -9.78 9.77 -6.43
N ARG A 211 -10.98 10.35 -6.25
CA ARG A 211 -11.60 11.26 -7.23
C ARG A 211 -10.64 12.37 -7.65
N ASP A 212 -10.05 13.07 -6.68
CA ASP A 212 -9.10 14.16 -6.95
C ASP A 212 -7.84 13.68 -7.69
N ARG A 213 -7.43 12.42 -7.53
CA ARG A 213 -6.25 11.85 -8.21
C ARG A 213 -6.60 11.26 -9.57
N THR A 214 -7.78 10.69 -9.75
CA THR A 214 -8.29 10.24 -11.05
C THR A 214 -8.46 11.42 -11.99
N GLU A 215 -8.96 12.57 -11.53
CA GLU A 215 -9.09 13.77 -12.36
C GLU A 215 -7.74 14.17 -12.98
N ARG A 216 -6.64 14.05 -12.23
CA ARG A 216 -5.29 14.29 -12.75
C ARG A 216 -4.90 13.30 -13.84
N LEU A 217 -5.31 12.02 -13.73
CA LEU A 217 -5.10 11.03 -14.79
C LEU A 217 -5.87 11.44 -16.04
N THR A 218 -7.15 11.79 -15.90
CA THR A 218 -8.00 12.21 -17.02
C THR A 218 -7.45 13.45 -17.73
N ILE A 219 -6.95 14.44 -16.99
CA ILE A 219 -6.33 15.64 -17.58
C ILE A 219 -5.03 15.28 -18.30
N PHE A 220 -4.15 14.51 -17.67
CA PHE A 220 -2.89 14.06 -18.29
C PHE A 220 -3.14 13.32 -19.61
N LYS A 221 -4.13 12.40 -19.63
CA LYS A 221 -4.50 11.66 -20.82
C LYS A 221 -4.93 12.58 -21.97
N LYS A 222 -5.70 13.63 -21.69
CA LYS A 222 -6.11 14.60 -22.71
C LYS A 222 -4.90 15.28 -23.34
N TRP A 223 -3.96 15.77 -22.52
CA TRP A 223 -2.72 16.36 -23.03
C TRP A 223 -1.91 15.37 -23.85
N TRP A 224 -1.76 14.14 -23.36
CA TRP A 224 -1.09 13.07 -24.10
C TRP A 224 -1.72 12.85 -25.47
N ASP A 225 -3.03 12.61 -25.52
CA ASP A 225 -3.74 12.28 -26.76
C ASP A 225 -3.72 13.48 -27.74
N GLU A 226 -3.84 14.71 -27.26
CA GLU A 226 -3.69 15.94 -28.07
C GLU A 226 -2.28 16.05 -28.68
N GLU A 227 -1.25 15.72 -27.91
CA GLU A 227 0.15 15.80 -28.34
C GLU A 227 0.52 14.69 -29.33
N THR A 228 0.01 13.46 -29.16
CA THR A 228 0.34 12.34 -30.07
C THR A 228 -0.50 12.33 -31.35
N MET A 229 -1.71 12.90 -31.33
CA MET A 229 -2.53 13.05 -32.55
C MET A 229 -1.80 13.84 -33.65
N MET A 230 -0.90 14.76 -33.29
CA MET A 230 -0.11 15.53 -34.26
C MET A 230 0.84 14.68 -35.11
N VAL A 231 1.20 13.49 -34.64
CA VAL A 231 2.10 12.56 -35.34
C VAL A 231 1.39 11.30 -35.88
N GLY A 232 0.05 11.21 -35.76
CA GLY A 232 -0.75 10.08 -36.23
C GLY A 232 -0.53 8.78 -35.46
N VAL A 233 -0.10 8.88 -34.20
CA VAL A 233 0.12 7.77 -33.26
C VAL A 233 -0.89 7.83 -32.13
#